data_AF-A0A9E7M982-F1
#
_entry.id   AF-A0A9E7M982-F1
#
_cell.length_a   1.000
_cell.length_b   1.000
_cell.length_c   1.000
_cell.angle_alpha   90.00
_cell.angle_beta   90.00
_cell.angle_gamma   90.00
#
_symmetry.space_group_name_H-M   'P 1'
#
loop_
_entity.id
_entity.type
_entity.pdbx_description
1 polymer ?
#
loop_
_entity_poly.entity_id
_entity_poly.type
_entity_poly.pdbx_seq_one_letter_code
_entity_poly.pdbx_strand_id
1 'polypeptide(L)'
;MKEVLEEIENRIRRLEAEIELVEGRLQFLERVGASSKYQILRKRKSMDEMYILFFVLWGFIGLVLLLYLKYKYSEILPFSLTPYIWAMIGFILFPFAYYMFFSKKTESETPMEYLERRERMARLAINRFYIPLKEALEKNDKEKLKAIADRLLEGEVAKAIEELNEGDSKVMAYALYIYINKDQVGLDEIKNIAEIMKNKPLKKLLFKTFEE
;
A
#
# COMPACT_ATOMS: atom_id res chain seq x y z
N MET A 1 -0.81 -8.95 -34.23
CA MET A 1 -0.01 -7.95 -33.48
C MET A 1 -0.63 -6.55 -33.36
N LYS A 2 -1.04 -5.89 -34.45
CA LYS A 2 -1.54 -4.48 -34.42
C LYS A 2 -2.66 -4.22 -33.39
N GLU A 3 -3.65 -5.09 -33.33
CA GLU A 3 -4.79 -4.99 -32.38
C GLU A 3 -4.37 -5.04 -30.91
N VAL A 4 -3.29 -5.77 -30.58
CA VAL A 4 -2.75 -5.85 -29.22
C VAL A 4 -2.08 -4.54 -28.84
N LEU A 5 -1.26 -3.99 -29.74
CA LEU A 5 -0.59 -2.71 -29.55
C LEU A 5 -1.60 -1.55 -29.40
N GLU A 6 -2.68 -1.58 -30.18
CA GLU A 6 -3.77 -0.60 -30.07
C GLU A 6 -4.50 -0.70 -28.72
N GLU A 7 -4.76 -1.92 -28.21
CA GLU A 7 -5.35 -2.10 -26.89
C GLU A 7 -4.42 -1.60 -25.77
N ILE A 8 -3.10 -1.82 -25.90
CA ILE A 8 -2.10 -1.27 -24.97
C ILE A 8 -2.16 0.26 -24.99
N GLU A 9 -2.16 0.87 -26.17
CA GLU A 9 -2.20 2.33 -26.31
C GLU A 9 -3.50 2.93 -25.76
N ASN A 10 -4.64 2.28 -26.02
CA ASN A 10 -5.92 2.68 -25.45
C ASN A 10 -5.91 2.60 -23.92
N ARG A 11 -5.25 1.59 -23.33
CA ARG A 11 -5.13 1.52 -21.86
C ARG A 11 -4.19 2.58 -21.31
N ILE A 12 -3.07 2.86 -21.97
CA ILE A 12 -2.16 3.97 -21.61
C ILE A 12 -2.92 5.29 -21.57
N ARG A 13 -3.65 5.64 -22.64
CA ARG A 13 -4.45 6.88 -22.70
C ARG A 13 -5.49 6.96 -21.58
N ARG A 14 -6.12 5.85 -21.22
CA ARG A 14 -7.06 5.81 -20.08
C ARG A 14 -6.37 6.07 -18.75
N LEU A 15 -5.19 5.47 -18.52
CA LEU A 15 -4.42 5.69 -17.30
C LEU A 15 -3.89 7.14 -17.23
N GLU A 16 -3.50 7.73 -18.36
CA GLU A 16 -3.11 9.15 -18.44
C GLU A 16 -4.29 10.07 -18.10
N ALA A 17 -5.49 9.79 -18.62
CA ALA A 17 -6.70 10.53 -18.26
C ALA A 17 -7.06 10.36 -16.77
N GLU A 18 -6.87 9.17 -16.20
CA GLU A 18 -7.04 8.96 -14.75
C GLU A 18 -6.05 9.80 -13.94
N ILE A 19 -4.79 9.91 -14.39
CA ILE A 19 -3.77 10.77 -13.76
C ILE A 19 -4.19 12.24 -13.82
N GLU A 20 -4.57 12.76 -15.00
CA GLU A 20 -4.96 14.16 -15.18
C GLU A 20 -6.15 14.54 -14.27
N LEU A 21 -7.14 13.64 -14.16
CA LEU A 21 -8.28 13.83 -13.26
C LEU A 21 -7.87 13.84 -11.79
N VAL A 22 -6.91 12.99 -11.40
CA VAL A 22 -6.38 12.95 -10.04
C VAL A 22 -5.59 14.21 -9.72
N GLU A 23 -4.70 14.65 -10.61
CA GLU A 23 -3.93 15.88 -10.47
C GLU A 23 -4.84 17.11 -10.36
N GLY A 24 -5.87 17.21 -11.19
CA GLY A 24 -6.85 18.29 -11.10
C GLY A 24 -7.57 18.32 -9.74
N ARG A 25 -7.89 17.15 -9.17
CA ARG A 25 -8.48 17.04 -7.82
C ARG A 25 -7.48 17.41 -6.73
N LEU A 26 -6.22 16.99 -6.84
CA LEU A 26 -5.16 17.34 -5.88
C LEU A 26 -4.94 18.86 -5.86
N GLN A 27 -4.83 19.50 -7.03
CA GLN A 27 -4.71 20.95 -7.14
C GLN A 27 -5.93 21.68 -6.56
N PHE A 28 -7.14 21.15 -6.77
CA PHE A 28 -8.35 21.72 -6.16
C PHE A 28 -8.31 21.63 -4.62
N LEU A 29 -7.94 20.47 -4.07
CA LEU A 29 -7.82 20.27 -2.62
C LEU A 29 -6.75 21.17 -2.00
N GLU A 30 -5.66 21.41 -2.72
CA GLU A 30 -4.61 22.34 -2.33
C GLU A 30 -5.13 23.79 -2.30
N ARG A 31 -5.82 24.23 -3.35
CA ARG A 31 -6.42 25.58 -3.44
C ARG A 31 -7.46 25.86 -2.36
N VAL A 32 -8.26 24.86 -1.99
CA VAL A 32 -9.29 24.98 -0.94
C VAL A 32 -8.67 24.93 0.48
N GLY A 33 -7.35 24.74 0.60
CA GLY A 33 -6.65 24.67 1.87
C GLY A 33 -6.94 23.39 2.66
N ALA A 34 -7.52 22.37 2.02
CA ALA A 34 -7.81 21.09 2.66
C ALA A 34 -6.52 20.38 3.13
N SER A 35 -5.42 20.59 2.41
CA SER A 35 -4.08 20.12 2.81
C SER A 35 -3.70 20.58 4.22
N SER A 36 -3.95 21.85 4.58
CA SER A 36 -3.65 22.36 5.92
C SER A 36 -4.55 21.72 6.98
N LYS A 37 -5.83 21.51 6.68
CA LYS A 37 -6.80 20.88 7.57
C LYS A 37 -6.43 19.43 7.90
N TYR A 38 -5.96 18.66 6.90
CA TYR A 38 -5.48 17.29 7.11
C TYR A 38 -4.16 17.24 7.88
N GLN A 39 -3.22 18.16 7.60
CA GLN A 39 -1.97 18.26 8.37
C GLN A 39 -2.22 18.61 9.85
N ILE A 40 -3.20 19.48 10.13
CA ILE A 40 -3.62 19.81 11.50
C ILE A 40 -4.25 18.58 12.18
N LEU A 41 -5.07 17.80 11.47
CA LEU A 41 -5.67 16.58 12.00
C LEU A 41 -4.59 15.54 12.36
N ARG A 42 -3.56 15.40 11.52
CA ARG A 42 -2.42 14.50 11.76
C ARG A 42 -1.58 14.95 12.95
N LYS A 43 -1.30 16.26 13.06
CA LYS A 43 -0.59 16.83 14.22
C LYS A 43 -1.33 16.63 15.55
N ARG A 44 -2.67 16.71 15.55
CA ARG A 44 -3.47 16.40 16.75
C ARG A 44 -3.29 14.95 17.20
N LYS A 45 -3.35 13.99 16.27
CA LYS A 45 -3.15 12.57 16.58
C LYS A 45 -1.76 12.28 17.15
N SER A 46 -0.71 12.90 16.60
CA SER A 46 0.66 12.77 17.15
C SER A 46 0.83 13.44 18.51
N MET A 47 0.08 14.50 18.80
CA MET A 47 0.07 15.11 20.13
C MET A 47 -0.57 14.17 21.16
N ASP A 48 -1.66 13.49 20.81
CA ASP A 48 -2.32 12.51 21.68
C ASP A 48 -1.36 11.37 22.10
N GLU A 49 -0.53 10.87 21.18
CA GLU A 49 0.51 9.88 21.46
C GLU A 49 1.58 10.40 22.42
N MET A 50 2.00 11.66 22.26
CA MET A 50 2.97 12.31 23.14
C MET A 50 2.41 12.51 24.56
N TYR A 51 1.12 12.85 24.69
CA TYR A 51 0.45 12.92 25.98
C TYR A 51 0.38 11.55 26.66
N ILE A 52 0.03 10.49 25.94
CA ILE A 52 0.00 9.12 26.49
C ILE A 52 1.39 8.74 27.02
N LEU A 53 2.45 8.97 26.25
CA LEU A 53 3.83 8.69 26.66
C LEU A 53 4.21 9.49 27.92
N PHE A 54 3.86 10.78 27.97
CA PHE A 54 4.10 11.63 29.13
C PHE A 54 3.39 11.11 30.38
N PHE A 55 2.11 10.70 30.28
CA PHE A 55 1.36 10.14 31.40
C PHE A 55 1.94 8.81 31.91
N VAL A 56 2.42 7.96 31.00
CA VAL A 56 3.10 6.70 31.37
C VAL A 56 4.41 6.98 32.11
N LEU A 57 5.25 7.89 31.60
CA LEU A 57 6.49 8.30 32.25
C LEU A 57 6.24 8.93 33.62
N TRP A 58 5.28 9.84 33.71
CA TRP A 58 4.91 10.50 34.97
C TRP A 58 4.34 9.52 35.99
N GLY A 59 3.49 8.59 35.54
CA GLY A 59 2.98 7.50 36.37
C GLY A 59 4.09 6.60 36.90
N PHE A 60 5.09 6.29 36.07
CA PHE A 60 6.24 5.49 36.47
C PHE A 60 7.09 6.19 37.55
N ILE A 61 7.35 7.49 37.39
CA ILE A 61 8.04 8.31 38.40
C ILE A 61 7.25 8.31 39.72
N GLY A 62 5.92 8.49 39.66
CA GLY A 62 5.03 8.43 40.82
C GLY A 62 5.06 7.07 41.52
N LEU A 63 5.05 5.98 40.75
CA LEU A 63 5.15 4.62 41.27
C LEU A 63 6.47 4.38 42.00
N VAL A 64 7.59 4.79 41.41
CA VAL A 64 8.92 4.67 42.02
C VAL A 64 8.98 5.45 43.33
N LEU A 65 8.42 6.66 43.37
CA LEU A 65 8.34 7.47 44.58
C LEU A 65 7.52 6.79 45.68
N LEU A 66 6.35 6.22 45.35
CA LEU A 66 5.50 5.50 46.29
C LEU A 66 6.19 4.24 46.84
N LEU A 67 6.89 3.50 45.98
CA LEU A 67 7.67 2.33 46.39
C LEU A 67 8.85 2.72 47.29
N TYR A 68 9.55 3.82 46.98
CA TYR A 68 10.61 4.35 47.82
C TYR A 68 10.11 4.75 49.21
N LEU A 69 8.97 5.47 49.27
CA LEU A 69 8.33 5.86 50.52
C LEU A 69 7.90 4.64 51.33
N LYS A 70 7.31 3.63 50.68
CA LYS A 70 6.95 2.36 51.33
C LYS A 70 8.18 1.63 51.87
N TYR A 71 9.27 1.56 51.11
CA TYR A 71 10.47 0.84 51.54
C TYR A 71 11.19 1.55 52.69
N LYS A 72 11.34 2.88 52.61
CA LYS A 72 12.15 3.66 53.56
C LYS A 72 11.37 4.14 54.80
N TYR A 73 10.06 4.34 54.70
CA TYR A 73 9.25 4.97 55.73
C TYR A 73 8.01 4.16 56.13
N SER A 74 7.95 2.86 55.80
CA SER A 74 6.79 2.01 56.14
C SER A 74 6.46 1.99 57.63
N GLU A 75 7.47 2.08 58.50
CA GLU A 75 7.28 2.06 59.96
C GLU A 75 6.75 3.40 60.52
N ILE A 76 6.90 4.50 59.77
CA ILE A 76 6.55 5.86 60.21
C ILE A 76 5.20 6.30 59.65
N LEU A 77 4.76 5.71 58.54
CA LEU A 77 3.52 6.09 57.86
C LEU A 77 2.29 5.47 58.55
N PRO A 78 1.31 6.29 58.98
CA PRO A 78 0.12 5.80 59.69
C PRO A 78 -0.92 5.11 58.80
N PHE A 79 -0.63 4.92 57.50
CA PHE A 79 -1.56 4.35 56.52
C PHE A 79 -0.84 3.45 55.51
N SER A 80 -1.57 2.46 54.97
CA SER A 80 -1.04 1.55 53.95
C SER A 80 -0.96 2.25 52.60
N LEU A 81 0.24 2.32 52.03
CA LEU A 81 0.48 2.82 50.66
C LEU A 81 0.06 1.82 49.56
N THR A 82 -0.30 0.59 49.93
CA THR A 82 -0.57 -0.50 48.99
C THR A 82 -1.74 -0.24 48.03
N PRO A 83 -2.89 0.33 48.46
CA PRO A 83 -3.99 0.67 47.55
C PRO A 83 -3.59 1.73 46.51
N TYR A 84 -2.75 2.68 46.88
CA TYR A 84 -2.26 3.74 46.00
C TYR A 84 -1.29 3.19 44.94
N ILE A 85 -0.46 2.23 45.31
CA ILE A 85 0.41 1.51 44.36
C ILE A 85 -0.45 0.78 43.32
N TRP A 86 -1.48 0.05 43.76
CA TRP A 86 -2.41 -0.63 42.84
C TRP A 86 -3.17 0.34 41.93
N ALA A 87 -3.64 1.46 42.47
CA ALA A 87 -4.29 2.50 41.69
C ALA A 87 -3.35 3.09 40.63
N MET A 88 -2.07 3.32 40.97
CA MET A 88 -1.08 3.86 40.06
C MET A 88 -0.67 2.85 38.98
N ILE A 89 -0.61 1.56 39.30
CA ILE A 89 -0.44 0.48 38.31
C ILE A 89 -1.61 0.48 37.33
N GLY A 90 -2.85 0.55 37.82
CA GLY A 90 -4.04 0.65 36.98
C GLY A 90 -4.01 1.87 36.06
N PHE A 91 -3.56 3.02 36.59
CA PHE A 91 -3.42 4.27 35.84
C PHE A 91 -2.40 4.19 34.70
N ILE A 92 -1.31 3.41 34.87
CA ILE A 92 -0.31 3.18 33.80
C ILE A 92 -0.83 2.16 32.78
N LEU A 93 -1.42 1.06 33.25
CA LEU A 93 -1.84 -0.04 32.39
C LEU A 93 -3.05 0.30 31.52
N PHE A 94 -3.99 1.10 32.04
CA PHE A 94 -5.21 1.45 31.31
C PHE A 94 -4.97 2.19 29.98
N PRO A 95 -4.23 3.32 29.94
CA PRO A 95 -3.93 4.01 28.68
C PRO A 95 -3.02 3.17 27.77
N PHE A 96 -2.11 2.37 28.34
CA PHE A 96 -1.27 1.46 27.55
C PHE A 96 -2.10 0.37 26.86
N ALA A 97 -3.01 -0.28 27.58
CA ALA A 97 -3.94 -1.25 27.02
C ALA A 97 -4.85 -0.60 25.97
N TYR A 98 -5.41 0.58 26.26
CA TYR A 98 -6.21 1.34 25.31
C TYR A 98 -5.44 1.61 24.00
N TYR A 99 -4.19 2.06 24.09
CA TYR A 99 -3.34 2.27 22.92
C TYR A 99 -3.07 0.95 22.16
N MET A 100 -2.71 -0.13 22.86
CA MET A 100 -2.36 -1.40 22.21
C MET A 100 -3.56 -2.05 21.50
N PHE A 101 -4.77 -1.93 22.07
CA PHE A 101 -5.98 -2.52 21.52
C PHE A 101 -6.68 -1.62 20.48
N PHE A 102 -6.68 -0.29 20.66
CA PHE A 102 -7.44 0.62 19.78
C PHE A 102 -6.58 1.44 18.81
N SER A 103 -5.27 1.60 19.05
CA SER A 103 -4.36 2.33 18.15
C SER A 103 -3.91 1.51 16.94
N LYS A 104 -4.19 0.20 16.89
CA LYS A 104 -4.00 -0.63 15.68
C LYS A 104 -4.94 -0.30 14.52
N LYS A 105 -5.79 0.73 14.63
CA LYS A 105 -6.38 1.33 13.44
C LYS A 105 -5.27 2.04 12.68
N THR A 106 -4.70 1.29 11.72
CA THR A 106 -3.92 1.77 10.57
C THR A 106 -4.33 3.21 10.27
N GLU A 107 -3.37 4.13 10.23
CA GLU A 107 -3.61 5.51 9.82
C GLU A 107 -4.56 5.47 8.62
N SER A 108 -5.81 5.88 8.83
CA SER A 108 -6.80 5.87 7.77
C SER A 108 -6.28 6.83 6.72
N GLU A 109 -5.84 6.29 5.58
CA GLU A 109 -5.28 7.08 4.49
C GLU A 109 -6.17 8.29 4.24
N THR A 110 -5.56 9.47 4.29
CA THR A 110 -6.31 10.67 3.97
C THR A 110 -6.73 10.60 2.50
N PRO A 111 -7.86 11.23 2.12
CA PRO A 111 -8.26 11.29 0.71
C PRO A 111 -7.15 11.84 -0.21
N MET A 112 -6.29 12.72 0.31
CA MET A 112 -5.12 13.24 -0.40
C MET A 112 -4.07 12.15 -0.63
N GLU A 113 -3.64 11.43 0.41
CA GLU A 113 -2.66 10.35 0.31
C GLU A 113 -3.15 9.21 -0.60
N TYR A 114 -4.45 8.91 -0.58
CA TYR A 114 -5.05 7.94 -1.50
C TYR A 114 -4.91 8.39 -2.96
N LEU A 115 -5.23 9.66 -3.25
CA LEU A 115 -5.11 10.22 -4.60
C LEU A 115 -3.66 10.26 -5.07
N GLU A 116 -2.73 10.73 -4.24
CA GLU A 116 -1.28 10.74 -4.54
C GLU A 116 -0.74 9.33 -4.77
N ARG A 117 -1.15 8.35 -3.96
CA ARG A 117 -0.77 6.94 -4.18
C ARG A 117 -1.29 6.44 -5.52
N ARG A 118 -2.57 6.70 -5.83
CA ARG A 118 -3.18 6.26 -7.09
C ARG A 118 -2.51 6.87 -8.31
N GLU A 119 -2.18 8.16 -8.27
CA GLU A 119 -1.41 8.84 -9.33
C GLU A 119 -0.05 8.17 -9.53
N ARG A 120 0.71 7.99 -8.45
CA ARG A 120 2.03 7.35 -8.48
C ARG A 120 1.98 5.93 -9.05
N MET A 121 1.00 5.12 -8.65
CA MET A 121 0.86 3.76 -9.16
C MET A 121 0.51 3.76 -10.65
N ALA A 122 -0.39 4.65 -11.10
CA ALA A 122 -0.73 4.79 -12.52
C ALA A 122 0.50 5.16 -13.37
N ARG A 123 1.28 6.15 -12.92
CA ARG A 123 2.54 6.54 -13.58
C ARG A 123 3.54 5.39 -13.63
N LEU A 124 3.63 4.61 -12.55
CA LEU A 124 4.53 3.45 -12.48
C LEU A 124 4.09 2.36 -13.45
N ALA A 125 2.80 2.02 -13.50
CA ALA A 125 2.26 1.05 -14.44
C ALA A 125 2.48 1.46 -15.90
N ILE A 126 2.27 2.73 -16.25
CA ILE A 126 2.55 3.25 -17.60
C ILE A 126 4.04 3.09 -17.95
N ASN A 127 4.92 3.66 -17.13
CA ASN A 127 6.34 3.81 -17.45
C ASN A 127 7.14 2.51 -17.31
N ARG A 128 6.76 1.63 -16.39
CA ARG A 128 7.52 0.41 -16.07
C ARG A 128 6.90 -0.86 -16.64
N PHE A 129 5.62 -0.85 -17.01
CA PHE A 129 4.94 -2.00 -17.59
C PHE A 129 4.43 -1.74 -19.01
N TYR A 130 3.45 -0.84 -19.22
CA TYR A 130 2.78 -0.72 -20.53
C TYR A 130 3.66 -0.19 -21.65
N ILE A 131 4.42 0.89 -21.42
CA ILE A 131 5.35 1.42 -22.45
C ILE A 131 6.45 0.40 -22.78
N PRO A 132 7.17 -0.18 -21.79
CA PRO A 132 8.14 -1.23 -22.08
C PRO A 132 7.54 -2.45 -22.79
N LEU A 133 6.31 -2.85 -22.45
CA LEU A 133 5.61 -3.96 -23.09
C LEU A 133 5.31 -3.66 -24.55
N LYS A 134 4.78 -2.47 -24.86
CA LYS A 134 4.52 -2.04 -26.25
C LYS A 134 5.80 -2.11 -27.08
N GLU A 135 6.89 -1.50 -26.58
CA GLU A 135 8.18 -1.49 -27.29
C GLU A 135 8.76 -2.89 -27.48
N ALA A 136 8.63 -3.76 -26.48
CA ALA A 136 9.14 -5.13 -26.55
C ALA A 136 8.35 -5.97 -27.57
N LEU A 137 7.03 -5.80 -27.64
CA LEU A 137 6.18 -6.46 -28.63
C LEU A 137 6.43 -5.94 -30.04
N GLU A 138 6.64 -4.64 -30.22
CA GLU A 138 6.97 -4.04 -31.52
C GLU A 138 8.30 -4.54 -32.09
N LYS A 139 9.31 -4.71 -31.23
CA LYS A 139 10.64 -5.19 -31.61
C LYS A 139 10.78 -6.72 -31.57
N ASN A 140 9.74 -7.43 -31.15
CA ASN A 140 9.76 -8.86 -30.86
C ASN A 140 10.93 -9.27 -29.92
N ASP A 141 11.23 -8.42 -28.94
CA ASP A 141 12.35 -8.54 -28.03
C ASP A 141 11.99 -9.45 -26.86
N LYS A 142 12.31 -10.74 -27.01
CA LYS A 142 12.01 -11.78 -26.01
C LYS A 142 12.74 -11.55 -24.69
N GLU A 143 13.95 -11.00 -24.69
CA GLU A 143 14.70 -10.72 -23.45
C GLU A 143 14.03 -9.60 -22.66
N LYS A 144 13.58 -8.55 -23.35
CA LYS A 144 12.85 -7.45 -22.71
C LYS A 144 11.49 -7.91 -22.20
N LEU A 145 10.77 -8.76 -22.92
CA LEU A 145 9.53 -9.37 -22.43
C LEU A 145 9.76 -10.20 -21.16
N LYS A 146 10.84 -10.99 -21.12
CA LYS A 146 11.24 -11.75 -19.93
C LYS A 146 11.51 -10.82 -18.75
N ALA A 147 12.29 -9.76 -18.96
CA ALA A 147 12.58 -8.78 -17.91
C ALA A 147 11.32 -8.06 -17.39
N ILE A 148 10.30 -7.86 -18.23
CA ILE A 148 9.01 -7.31 -17.81
C ILE A 148 8.24 -8.33 -16.95
N ALA A 149 8.24 -9.60 -17.35
CA ALA A 149 7.64 -10.69 -16.58
C ALA A 149 8.31 -10.83 -15.19
N ASP A 150 9.64 -10.78 -15.13
CA ASP A 150 10.39 -10.85 -13.88
C ASP A 150 9.98 -9.72 -12.90
N ARG A 151 9.79 -8.49 -13.41
CA ARG A 151 9.34 -7.34 -12.60
C ARG A 151 7.90 -7.45 -12.10
N LEU A 152 7.07 -8.27 -12.75
CA LEU A 152 5.70 -8.53 -12.33
C LEU A 152 5.61 -9.59 -11.23
N LEU A 153 6.62 -10.44 -11.06
CA LEU A 153 6.64 -11.42 -9.98
C LEU A 153 6.83 -10.75 -8.61
N GLU A 154 7.76 -9.79 -8.55
CA GLU A 154 8.11 -9.09 -7.32
C GLU A 154 8.51 -7.64 -7.61
N GLY A 155 8.08 -6.71 -6.75
CA GLY A 155 8.54 -5.32 -6.78
C GLY A 155 7.42 -4.28 -6.88
N GLU A 156 7.79 -3.05 -7.22
CA GLU A 156 6.87 -1.90 -7.27
C GLU A 156 5.86 -2.01 -8.42
N VAL A 157 6.21 -2.68 -9.52
CA VAL A 157 5.33 -2.89 -10.67
C VAL A 157 4.19 -3.83 -10.32
N ALA A 158 4.50 -4.95 -9.65
CA ALA A 158 3.48 -5.90 -9.17
C ALA A 158 2.44 -5.19 -8.29
N LYS A 159 2.91 -4.39 -7.31
CA LYS A 159 2.04 -3.60 -6.45
C LYS A 159 1.17 -2.61 -7.22
N ALA A 160 1.76 -1.88 -8.18
CA ALA A 160 1.01 -0.93 -8.99
C ALA A 160 -0.10 -1.60 -9.82
N ILE A 161 0.17 -2.76 -10.41
CA ILE A 161 -0.80 -3.54 -11.18
C ILE A 161 -1.97 -4.01 -10.31
N GLU A 162 -1.68 -4.52 -9.12
CA GLU A 162 -2.70 -5.00 -8.18
C GLU A 162 -3.52 -3.85 -7.58
N GLU A 163 -2.88 -2.76 -7.15
CA GLU A 163 -3.55 -1.60 -6.57
C GLU A 163 -4.47 -0.88 -7.59
N LEU A 164 -4.06 -0.82 -8.86
CA LEU A 164 -4.90 -0.30 -9.95
C LEU A 164 -5.93 -1.30 -10.46
N ASN A 165 -5.94 -2.52 -9.92
CA ASN A 165 -6.87 -3.58 -10.27
C ASN A 165 -6.80 -3.96 -11.76
N GLU A 166 -5.60 -3.93 -12.36
CA GLU A 166 -5.33 -4.34 -13.74
C GLU A 166 -5.39 -5.86 -13.92
N GLY A 167 -5.19 -6.60 -12.82
CA GLY A 167 -5.17 -8.06 -12.78
C GLY A 167 -4.26 -8.57 -11.66
N ASP A 168 -4.08 -9.88 -11.61
CA ASP A 168 -3.09 -10.52 -10.76
C ASP A 168 -1.71 -10.43 -11.43
N SER A 169 -0.73 -9.86 -10.71
CA SER A 169 0.62 -9.60 -11.22
C SER A 169 1.34 -10.89 -11.63
N LYS A 170 1.17 -11.98 -10.88
CA LYS A 170 1.79 -13.29 -11.15
C LYS A 170 1.15 -13.96 -12.35
N VAL A 171 -0.17 -13.87 -12.50
CA VAL A 171 -0.87 -14.39 -13.70
C VAL A 171 -0.39 -13.64 -14.94
N MET A 172 -0.23 -12.31 -14.85
CA MET A 172 0.30 -11.50 -15.96
C MET A 172 1.75 -11.85 -16.30
N ALA A 173 2.62 -12.08 -15.30
CA ALA A 173 3.99 -12.54 -15.51
C ALA A 173 4.00 -13.90 -16.22
N TYR A 174 3.17 -14.82 -15.75
CA TYR A 174 3.06 -16.16 -16.31
C TYR A 174 2.56 -16.14 -17.76
N ALA A 175 1.57 -15.29 -18.07
CA ALA A 175 1.12 -15.07 -19.44
C ALA A 175 2.25 -14.61 -20.37
N LEU A 176 3.14 -13.72 -19.90
CA LEU A 176 4.30 -13.30 -20.67
C LEU A 176 5.30 -14.45 -20.87
N TYR A 177 5.57 -15.28 -19.86
CA TYR A 177 6.43 -16.45 -20.04
C TYR A 177 5.84 -17.48 -21.02
N ILE A 178 4.52 -17.70 -20.97
CA ILE A 178 3.82 -18.53 -21.95
C ILE A 178 4.03 -17.97 -23.35
N TYR A 179 3.80 -16.67 -23.55
CA TYR A 179 3.96 -16.03 -24.87
C TYR A 179 5.39 -16.17 -25.42
N ILE A 180 6.41 -16.01 -24.55
CA ILE A 180 7.82 -16.16 -24.95
C ILE A 180 8.14 -17.59 -25.40
N ASN A 181 7.56 -18.58 -24.73
CA ASN A 181 7.78 -20.02 -24.93
C ASN A 181 6.58 -20.70 -25.63
N LYS A 182 5.84 -19.97 -26.47
CA LYS A 182 4.58 -20.44 -27.07
C LYS A 182 4.69 -21.77 -27.82
N ASP A 183 5.87 -22.07 -28.36
CA ASP A 183 6.14 -23.31 -29.11
C ASP A 183 6.29 -24.55 -28.21
N GLN A 184 6.44 -24.37 -26.89
CA GLN A 184 6.67 -25.43 -25.90
C GLN A 184 5.48 -25.66 -24.96
N VAL A 185 4.45 -24.80 -25.05
CA VAL A 185 3.31 -24.77 -24.13
C VAL A 185 2.07 -25.32 -24.83
N GLY A 186 1.31 -26.17 -24.14
CA GLY A 186 0.08 -26.74 -24.70
C GLY A 186 -1.02 -25.69 -24.89
N LEU A 187 -1.78 -25.79 -25.98
CA LEU A 187 -2.86 -24.83 -26.30
C LEU A 187 -3.91 -24.70 -25.17
N ASP A 188 -4.19 -25.79 -24.46
CA ASP A 188 -5.12 -25.79 -23.32
C ASP A 188 -4.63 -24.90 -22.18
N GLU A 189 -3.32 -24.88 -21.92
CA GLU A 189 -2.70 -24.06 -20.88
C GLU A 189 -2.77 -22.58 -21.23
N ILE A 190 -2.50 -22.23 -22.49
CA ILE A 190 -2.65 -20.87 -23.02
C ILE A 190 -4.11 -20.40 -22.85
N LYS A 191 -5.08 -21.27 -23.15
CA LYS A 191 -6.50 -20.95 -23.07
C LYS A 191 -6.96 -20.73 -21.63
N ASN A 192 -6.57 -21.62 -20.72
CA ASN A 192 -6.90 -21.52 -19.30
C ASN A 192 -6.40 -20.19 -18.71
N ILE A 193 -5.16 -19.80 -19.04
CA ILE A 193 -4.61 -18.53 -18.56
C ILE A 193 -5.30 -17.32 -19.20
N ALA A 194 -5.63 -17.37 -20.49
CA ALA A 194 -6.36 -16.30 -21.16
C ALA A 194 -7.78 -16.09 -20.57
N GLU A 195 -8.43 -17.16 -20.07
CA GLU A 195 -9.75 -17.08 -19.45
C GLU A 195 -9.73 -16.36 -18.10
N ILE A 196 -8.80 -16.71 -17.21
CA ILE A 196 -8.67 -16.11 -15.87
C ILE A 196 -8.04 -14.71 -15.88
N MET A 197 -7.38 -14.34 -16.97
CA MET A 197 -6.68 -13.06 -17.07
C MET A 197 -7.64 -11.88 -17.27
N LYS A 198 -7.56 -10.93 -16.33
CA LYS A 198 -8.34 -9.69 -16.35
C LYS A 198 -7.77 -8.64 -17.32
N ASN A 199 -6.45 -8.60 -17.45
CA ASN A 199 -5.75 -7.61 -18.27
C ASN A 199 -6.08 -7.83 -19.77
N LYS A 200 -6.86 -6.90 -20.36
CA LYS A 200 -7.33 -7.02 -21.75
C LYS A 200 -6.20 -7.09 -22.78
N PRO A 201 -5.16 -6.24 -22.72
CA PRO A 201 -4.01 -6.34 -23.63
C PRO A 201 -3.34 -7.72 -23.64
N LEU A 202 -2.99 -8.25 -22.46
CA LEU A 202 -2.33 -9.56 -22.36
C LEU A 202 -3.26 -10.72 -22.73
N LYS A 203 -4.55 -10.61 -22.41
CA LYS A 203 -5.56 -11.57 -22.87
C LYS A 203 -5.63 -11.63 -24.40
N LYS A 204 -5.66 -10.48 -25.07
CA LYS A 204 -5.60 -10.42 -26.54
C LYS A 204 -4.27 -10.95 -27.09
N LEU A 205 -3.16 -10.71 -26.40
CA LEU A 205 -1.84 -11.24 -26.77
C LEU A 205 -1.85 -12.77 -26.80
N LEU A 206 -2.37 -13.42 -25.75
CA LEU A 206 -2.50 -14.88 -25.73
C LEU A 206 -3.52 -15.41 -26.74
N PHE A 207 -4.58 -14.65 -27.04
CA PHE A 207 -5.51 -15.09 -28.08
C PHE A 207 -4.90 -15.05 -29.48
N LYS A 208 -4.07 -14.03 -29.77
CA LYS A 208 -3.35 -13.95 -31.04
C LYS A 208 -2.42 -15.13 -31.27
N THR A 209 -1.85 -15.72 -30.22
CA THR A 209 -1.03 -16.92 -30.36
C THR A 209 -1.80 -18.18 -30.79
N PHE A 210 -3.14 -18.18 -30.83
CA PHE A 210 -3.91 -19.26 -31.46
C PHE A 210 -4.15 -19.07 -32.96
N GLU A 211 -4.04 -17.83 -33.47
CA GLU A 211 -4.37 -17.46 -34.85
C GLU A 211 -3.16 -17.51 -35.79
N GLU A 212 -1.95 -17.61 -35.24
CA GLU A 212 -0.66 -17.71 -35.95
C GLU A 212 -0.12 -19.14 -35.88
#